data_AF-A0A9X7ATT6-F1
#
_entry.id   AF-A0A9X7ATT6-F1
#
_cell.length_a   1.000
_cell.length_b   1.000
_cell.length_c   1.000
_cell.angle_alpha   90.00
_cell.angle_beta   90.00
_cell.angle_gamma   90.00
#
_symmetry.space_group_name_H-M   'P 1'
#
loop_
_entity.id
_entity.type
_entity.pdbx_description
1 polymer ?
#
loop_
_entity_poly.entity_id
_entity_poly.type
_entity_poly.pdbx_seq_one_letter_code
_entity_poly.pdbx_strand_id
1 'polypeptide(L)'
;DREVENALFKRATGYTYEEVTVERVENEDDCESVETKRVKRQVPPDSTAIIFWLKNRKPQAWRDRREIDHSGEMKQTVVERKNLSNLSVEELKQIESILKKSTDS
;
A
#
# COMPACT_ATOMS: atom_id res chain seq x y z
N ASP A 1 21.85 -4.45 -0.91
CA ASP A 1 20.45 -4.66 -1.35
C ASP A 1 20.27 -5.63 -2.52
N ARG A 2 20.94 -5.43 -3.66
CA ARG A 2 20.74 -6.25 -4.88
C ARG A 2 20.86 -7.76 -4.66
N GLU A 3 21.78 -8.21 -3.81
CA GLU A 3 21.94 -9.64 -3.48
C GLU A 3 20.77 -10.18 -2.66
N VAL A 4 20.28 -9.40 -1.71
CA VAL A 4 19.12 -9.74 -0.87
C VAL A 4 17.85 -9.78 -1.72
N GLU A 5 17.68 -8.81 -2.63
CA GLU A 5 16.57 -8.80 -3.58
C GLU A 5 16.59 -10.03 -4.50
N ASN A 6 17.76 -10.41 -5.01
CA ASN A 6 17.90 -11.60 -5.85
C ASN A 6 17.61 -12.89 -5.06
N ALA A 7 18.07 -12.98 -3.80
CA ALA A 7 17.76 -14.11 -2.93
C ALA A 7 16.26 -14.20 -2.63
N LEU A 8 15.63 -13.06 -2.32
CA LEU A 8 14.19 -12.98 -2.08
C LEU A 8 13.39 -13.36 -3.33
N PHE A 9 13.81 -12.89 -4.51
CA PHE A 9 13.18 -13.25 -5.78
C PHE A 9 13.30 -14.75 -6.06
N LYS A 10 14.49 -15.35 -5.92
CA LYS A 10 14.68 -16.80 -6.07
C LYS A 10 13.79 -17.60 -5.12
N ARG A 11 13.69 -17.16 -3.87
CA ARG A 11 12.80 -17.77 -2.86
C ARG A 11 11.32 -17.62 -3.26
N ALA A 12 10.94 -16.47 -3.79
CA ALA A 12 9.58 -16.19 -4.23
C ALA A 12 9.17 -17.00 -5.48
N THR A 13 10.08 -17.26 -6.41
CA THR A 13 9.79 -18.07 -7.61
C THR A 13 9.99 -19.56 -7.41
N GLY A 14 10.67 -19.96 -6.34
CA GLY A 14 11.25 -21.29 -6.23
C GLY A 14 12.47 -21.44 -7.13
N TYR A 15 13.31 -22.43 -6.82
CA TYR A 15 14.51 -22.74 -7.59
C TYR A 15 14.89 -24.21 -7.38
N THR A 16 15.64 -24.75 -8.34
CA THR A 16 16.25 -26.07 -8.24
C THR A 16 17.73 -25.90 -7.94
N TYR A 17 18.28 -26.70 -7.03
CA TYR A 17 19.71 -26.75 -6.77
C TYR A 17 20.19 -28.20 -6.76
N GLU A 18 21.47 -28.38 -7.09
CA GLU A 18 22.14 -29.67 -7.01
C GLU A 18 22.88 -29.74 -5.68
N GLU A 19 22.53 -30.75 -4.87
CA GLU A 19 23.27 -31.09 -3.67
C GLU A 19 24.29 -32.16 -4.05
N VAL A 20 25.57 -31.84 -3.90
CA VAL A 20 26.69 -32.76 -4.15
C VAL A 20 27.20 -33.24 -2.81
N THR A 21 27.13 -34.54 -2.58
CA THR A 21 27.75 -35.19 -1.42
C THR A 21 29.08 -35.77 -1.87
N VAL A 22 30.17 -35.28 -1.28
CA VAL A 22 31.54 -35.78 -1.50
C VAL A 22 31.93 -36.60 -0.29
N GLU A 23 32.26 -37.86 -0.49
CA GLU A 23 32.83 -38.70 0.55
C GLU A 23 34.33 -38.85 0.30
N ARG A 24 35.13 -38.78 1.37
CA ARG A 24 36.56 -39.04 1.29
C ARG A 24 36.78 -40.52 1.51
N VAL A 25 37.44 -41.18 0.57
CA VAL A 25 37.88 -42.56 0.73
C VAL A 25 39.36 -42.50 1.08
N GLU A 26 39.71 -42.91 2.29
CA GLU A 26 41.10 -43.13 2.67
C GLU A 26 41.56 -44.46 2.08
N ASN A 27 42.51 -44.40 1.14
CA ASN A 27 43.29 -45.57 0.74
C ASN A 27 44.63 -45.55 1.51
N GLU A 28 45.21 -46.74 1.74
CA GLU A 28 46.40 -46.96 2.59
C GLU A 28 47.60 -46.05 2.28
N ASP A 29 47.69 -45.47 1.08
CA ASP A 29 48.78 -44.58 0.64
C ASP A 29 48.33 -43.21 0.11
N ASP A 30 47.03 -42.93 -0.07
CA ASP A 30 46.56 -41.62 -0.55
C ASP A 30 45.09 -41.32 -0.18
N CYS A 31 44.78 -40.04 0.06
CA CYS A 31 43.44 -39.55 0.35
C CYS A 31 42.76 -39.01 -0.91
N GLU A 32 41.95 -39.82 -1.59
CA GLU A 32 41.14 -39.35 -2.73
C GLU A 32 39.71 -39.00 -2.29
N SER A 33 39.27 -37.79 -2.60
CA SER A 33 37.88 -37.37 -2.43
C SER A 33 37.06 -37.78 -3.64
N VAL A 34 36.06 -38.63 -3.45
CA VAL A 34 35.17 -39.12 -4.51
C VAL A 34 33.81 -38.42 -4.39
N GLU A 35 33.32 -37.82 -5.48
CA GLU A 35 31.93 -37.32 -5.55
C GLU A 35 30.96 -38.51 -5.58
N THR A 36 30.40 -38.90 -4.43
CA THR A 36 29.55 -40.11 -4.32
C THR A 36 28.12 -39.89 -4.84
N LYS A 37 27.57 -38.66 -4.74
CA LYS A 37 26.16 -38.45 -5.11
C LYS A 37 25.85 -37.02 -5.54
N ARG A 38 25.14 -36.88 -6.68
CA ARG A 38 24.48 -35.63 -7.10
C ARG A 38 22.97 -35.78 -7.02
N VAL A 39 22.32 -34.99 -6.16
CA VAL A 39 20.86 -34.98 -6.00
C VAL A 39 20.28 -33.64 -6.43
N LYS A 40 19.37 -33.64 -7.41
CA LYS A 40 18.59 -32.46 -7.78
C LYS A 40 17.47 -32.27 -6.76
N ARG A 41 17.49 -31.17 -6.01
CA ARG A 41 16.44 -30.79 -5.06
C ARG A 41 15.68 -29.57 -5.57
N GLN A 42 14.36 -29.62 -5.47
CA GLN A 42 13.49 -28.51 -5.82
C GLN A 42 13.04 -27.79 -4.54
N VAL A 43 13.23 -26.48 -4.51
CA VAL A 43 12.67 -25.59 -3.48
C VAL A 43 11.39 -24.99 -4.06
N PRO A 44 10.21 -25.28 -3.47
CA PRO A 44 8.97 -24.69 -3.94
C PRO A 44 8.96 -23.17 -3.68
N PRO A 45 8.14 -22.42 -4.44
CA PRO A 45 7.89 -21.01 -4.18
C PRO A 45 7.41 -20.77 -2.74
N ASP A 46 7.95 -19.74 -2.09
CA ASP A 46 7.55 -19.32 -0.75
C ASP A 46 6.49 -18.20 -0.84
N SER A 47 5.29 -18.44 -0.33
CA SER A 47 4.17 -17.49 -0.37
C SER A 47 4.45 -16.20 0.38
N THR A 48 5.21 -16.25 1.47
CA THR A 48 5.59 -15.05 2.26
C THR A 48 6.57 -14.20 1.47
N ALA A 49 7.57 -14.83 0.84
CA ALA A 49 8.50 -14.13 -0.04
C ALA A 49 7.79 -13.47 -1.24
N ILE A 50 6.79 -14.16 -1.83
CA ILE A 50 5.94 -13.60 -2.90
C ILE A 50 5.19 -12.36 -2.40
N ILE A 51 4.55 -12.43 -1.23
CA ILE A 51 3.79 -11.32 -0.64
C ILE A 51 4.68 -10.10 -0.44
N PHE A 52 5.85 -10.26 0.18
CA PHE A 52 6.78 -9.14 0.41
C PHE A 52 7.32 -8.57 -0.91
N TRP A 53 7.67 -9.43 -1.87
CA TRP A 53 8.14 -9.00 -3.18
C TRP A 53 7.11 -8.14 -3.92
N LEU A 54 5.84 -8.56 -3.91
CA LEU A 54 4.74 -7.85 -4.57
C LEU A 54 4.38 -6.55 -3.85
N LYS A 55 4.41 -6.52 -2.51
CA LYS A 55 4.20 -5.29 -1.73
C LYS A 55 5.27 -4.22 -2.03
N ASN A 56 6.53 -4.63 -2.21
CA ASN A 56 7.62 -3.71 -2.49
C ASN A 56 7.66 -3.25 -3.95
N ARG A 57 7.40 -4.13 -4.93
CA ARG A 57 7.51 -3.79 -6.36
C ARG A 57 6.21 -3.34 -7.03
N LYS A 58 5.05 -3.74 -6.51
CA LYS A 58 3.72 -3.36 -7.01
C LYS A 58 2.82 -2.86 -5.86
N PRO A 59 3.23 -1.81 -5.12
CA PRO A 59 2.53 -1.36 -3.93
C PRO A 59 1.09 -0.93 -4.21
N GLN A 60 0.80 -0.35 -5.38
CA GLN A 60 -0.55 0.11 -5.73
C GLN A 60 -1.59 -1.02 -5.71
N ALA A 61 -1.20 -2.23 -6.11
CA ALA A 61 -2.09 -3.38 -6.16
C ALA A 61 -2.03 -4.25 -4.89
N TRP A 62 -0.87 -4.33 -4.23
CA TRP A 62 -0.60 -5.33 -3.18
C TRP A 62 -0.38 -4.77 -1.78
N ARG A 63 -0.22 -3.45 -1.61
CA ARG A 63 -0.09 -2.84 -0.28
C ARG A 63 -1.43 -2.92 0.46
N ASP A 64 -1.39 -3.29 1.74
CA ASP A 64 -2.60 -3.48 2.54
C ASP A 64 -3.33 -2.15 2.78
N ARG A 65 -2.56 -1.09 3.04
CA ARG A 65 -3.08 0.26 3.27
C ARG A 65 -3.04 1.07 1.98
N ARG A 66 -4.22 1.36 1.44
CA ARG A 66 -4.40 2.35 0.39
C ARG A 66 -4.65 3.70 1.05
N GLU A 67 -3.81 4.67 0.75
CA GLU A 67 -4.13 6.06 1.05
C GLU A 67 -5.17 6.50 0.02
N ILE A 68 -6.41 6.64 0.46
CA ILE A 68 -7.47 7.22 -0.36
C ILE A 68 -7.27 8.73 -0.24
N ASP A 69 -6.71 9.33 -1.28
CA ASP A 69 -6.61 10.78 -1.36
C ASP A 69 -8.03 11.35 -1.52
N HIS A 70 -8.51 12.05 -0.50
CA HIS A 70 -9.80 12.73 -0.55
C HIS A 70 -9.62 14.06 -1.30
N SER A 71 -9.37 14.00 -2.59
CA SER A 71 -9.32 15.17 -3.49
C SER A 71 -10.70 15.66 -3.93
N GLY A 72 -11.76 15.26 -3.20
CA GLY A 72 -13.11 15.74 -3.45
C GLY A 72 -13.18 17.23 -3.20
N GLU A 73 -13.42 18.02 -4.26
CA GLU A 73 -13.76 19.43 -4.19
C GLU A 73 -14.94 19.61 -3.23
N MET A 74 -14.64 19.98 -1.99
CA MET A 74 -15.64 20.14 -0.94
C MET A 74 -16.37 21.44 -1.23
N LYS A 75 -17.43 21.37 -2.04
CA LYS A 75 -18.34 22.49 -2.32
C LYS A 75 -19.07 22.85 -1.04
N GLN A 76 -18.41 23.62 -0.19
CA GLN A 76 -19.02 24.20 0.99
C GLN A 76 -20.03 25.23 0.47
N THR A 77 -21.30 24.85 0.43
CA THR A 77 -22.39 25.80 0.27
C THR A 77 -22.41 26.63 1.54
N VAL A 78 -21.65 27.73 1.52
CA VAL A 78 -21.78 28.79 2.51
C VAL A 78 -23.17 29.35 2.27
N VAL A 79 -24.16 28.84 3.00
CA VAL A 79 -25.41 29.55 3.18
C VAL A 79 -25.00 30.82 3.92
N GLU A 80 -24.85 31.91 3.19
CA GLU A 80 -24.67 33.24 3.76
C GLU A 80 -25.82 33.46 4.74
N ARG A 81 -25.59 33.15 6.02
CA ARG A 81 -26.47 33.62 7.08
C ARG A 81 -26.27 35.13 7.09
N LYS A 82 -27.17 35.86 6.41
CA LYS A 82 -27.26 37.31 6.54
C LYS A 82 -27.25 37.61 8.02
N ASN A 83 -26.19 38.26 8.50
CA ASN A 83 -26.02 38.54 9.91
C ASN A 83 -26.91 39.74 10.24
N LEU A 84 -28.13 39.44 10.69
CA LEU A 84 -29.17 40.43 10.99
C LEU A 84 -28.94 41.16 12.32
N SER A 85 -27.83 40.88 13.01
CA SER A 85 -27.52 41.45 14.33
C SER A 85 -27.22 42.95 14.29
N ASN A 86 -26.93 43.51 13.10
CA ASN A 86 -26.58 44.92 12.92
C ASN A 86 -27.68 45.74 12.22
N LEU A 87 -28.91 45.22 12.10
CA LEU A 87 -29.99 46.06 11.59
C LEU A 87 -30.29 47.17 12.60
N SER A 88 -30.22 48.43 12.14
CA SER A 88 -30.66 49.57 12.94
C SER A 88 -32.17 49.43 13.24
N VAL A 89 -32.60 49.96 14.38
CA VAL A 89 -34.03 50.08 14.73
C VAL A 89 -34.81 50.81 13.63
N GLU A 90 -34.17 51.72 12.90
CA GLU A 90 -34.76 52.41 11.75
C GLU A 90 -35.07 51.47 10.58
N GLU A 91 -34.17 50.54 10.27
CA GLU A 91 -34.33 49.57 9.18
C GLU A 91 -35.43 48.56 9.50
N LEU A 92 -35.57 48.16 10.78
CA LEU A 92 -36.68 47.33 11.24
C LEU A 92 -38.04 48.02 11.08
N LYS A 93 -38.12 49.32 11.43
CA LYS A 93 -39.34 50.12 11.22
C LYS A 93 -39.68 50.27 9.75
N GLN A 94 -38.67 50.40 8.89
CA GLN A 94 -38.88 50.51 7.44
C GLN A 94 -39.42 49.19 6.86
N ILE A 95 -38.90 48.05 7.32
CA ILE A 95 -39.43 46.72 6.95
C ILE A 95 -40.87 46.55 7.45
N GLU A 96 -41.18 46.94 8.69
CA GLU A 96 -42.55 46.87 9.23
C GLU A 96 -43.55 47.71 8.40
N SER A 97 -43.14 48.92 8.01
CA SER A 97 -43.96 49.82 7.18
C SER A 97 -44.26 49.22 5.80
N ILE A 98 -43.26 48.58 5.17
CA ILE A 98 -43.45 47.89 3.88
C ILE A 98 -44.39 46.70 4.03
N LEU A 99 -44.25 45.92 5.11
CA LEU A 99 -45.08 44.75 5.35
C LEU A 99 -46.54 45.13 5.59
N LYS A 100 -46.80 46.15 6.43
CA LYS A 100 -48.16 46.69 6.65
C LYS A 100 -48.81 47.21 5.38
N LYS A 101 -48.07 47.91 4.52
CA LYS A 101 -48.58 48.37 3.22
C LYS A 101 -48.92 47.23 2.27
N SER A 102 -48.21 46.11 2.34
CA SER A 102 -48.47 44.94 1.49
C SER A 102 -49.66 44.10 1.97
N THR A 103 -50.00 44.17 3.25
CA THR A 103 -51.15 43.45 3.82
C THR A 103 -52.47 44.20 3.72
N ASP A 104 -52.41 45.53 3.55
CA ASP A 104 -53.58 46.41 3.36
C ASP A 104 -53.96 46.60 1.89
N SER A 105 -53.34 45.87 0.95
CA SER A 105 -53.67 45.88 -0.48
C SER A 105 -54.07 44.50 -0.98
#